data_AF-A0A7C3AXE5-F1
#
_entry.id   AF-A0A7C3AXE5-F1
#
_cell.length_a   1.000
_cell.length_b   1.000
_cell.length_c   1.000
_cell.angle_alpha   90.00
_cell.angle_beta   90.00
_cell.angle_gamma   90.00
#
_symmetry.space_group_name_H-M   'P 1'
#
loop_
_entity.id
_entity.type
_entity.pdbx_description
1 polymer ?
#
loop_
_entity_poly.entity_id
_entity_poly.type
_entity_poly.pdbx_seq_one_letter_code
_entity_poly.pdbx_strand_id
1 'polypeptide(L)'
;MEINLAFAFLLTVLAGLSTGIGSLIAYLIRVPKYSYLALMLGFSAGVMVYISFTELLGTAIEGVGFVTANIAFFVGILLIAVIDVLVPHEYEEEHVASAGSDIGEVKQQGKSGLSSQLAGMPQASLMRSGIFIAIGIAIHNFPEGLVTFCSAATGDVGLGIMIAVAIAVHNIPEGIVVSVPIFYATGNRGKAFTYSFLSGIAEPVGALIGYGILFLFLTPRLLSSSLAFVAGIMVYISLDEILPLAHRYGQEHLVLIGIGAGMLVMAVSLFLLS
;
A
#
# COMPACT_ATOMS: atom_id res chain seq x y z
N MET A 1 9.50 -22.41 -22.37
CA MET A 1 8.55 -21.31 -22.09
C MET A 1 9.20 -20.05 -22.60
N GLU A 2 8.62 -19.37 -23.58
CA GLU A 2 9.18 -18.09 -24.05
C GLU A 2 8.89 -17.02 -22.99
N ILE A 3 9.93 -16.52 -22.35
CA ILE A 3 9.84 -15.46 -21.35
C ILE A 3 9.48 -14.17 -22.08
N ASN A 4 8.25 -13.69 -21.91
CA ASN A 4 7.82 -12.42 -22.51
C ASN A 4 8.07 -11.25 -21.55
N LEU A 5 9.31 -10.80 -21.53
CA LEU A 5 9.78 -9.71 -20.67
C LEU A 5 9.03 -8.39 -20.92
N ALA A 6 8.71 -8.11 -22.20
CA ALA A 6 7.99 -6.91 -22.57
C ALA A 6 6.56 -6.92 -22.00
N PHE A 7 5.90 -8.08 -22.04
CA PHE A 7 4.57 -8.26 -21.45
C PHE A 7 4.59 -8.14 -19.93
N ALA A 8 5.54 -8.79 -19.25
CA ALA A 8 5.69 -8.69 -17.80
C ALA A 8 5.97 -7.25 -17.33
N PHE A 9 6.82 -6.54 -18.07
CA PHE A 9 7.08 -5.13 -17.81
C PHE A 9 5.85 -4.26 -18.06
N LEU A 10 5.11 -4.51 -19.14
CA LEU A 10 3.86 -3.79 -19.43
C LEU A 10 2.84 -3.96 -18.31
N LEU A 11 2.62 -5.19 -17.84
CA LEU A 11 1.70 -5.44 -16.72
C LEU A 11 2.12 -4.70 -15.46
N THR A 12 3.41 -4.70 -15.14
CA THR A 12 3.92 -4.00 -13.95
C THR A 12 3.82 -2.48 -14.09
N VAL A 13 4.03 -1.95 -15.29
CA VAL A 13 3.81 -0.52 -15.56
C VAL A 13 2.34 -0.16 -15.41
N LEU A 14 1.43 -0.99 -15.91
CA LEU A 14 -0.01 -0.75 -15.75
C LEU A 14 -0.43 -0.81 -14.27
N ALA A 15 0.12 -1.73 -13.50
CA ALA A 15 -0.09 -1.82 -12.05
C ALA A 15 0.41 -0.54 -11.34
N GLY A 16 1.65 -0.10 -11.58
CA GLY A 16 2.18 1.09 -10.91
C GLY A 16 1.54 2.40 -11.35
N LEU A 17 1.12 2.50 -12.62
CA LEU A 17 0.39 3.67 -13.11
C LEU A 17 -1.00 3.80 -12.49
N SER A 18 -1.58 2.73 -11.96
CA SER A 18 -2.89 2.78 -11.31
C SER A 18 -2.87 3.61 -10.01
N THR A 19 -1.74 3.71 -9.32
CA THR A 19 -1.50 4.69 -8.24
C THR A 19 -1.61 6.12 -8.77
N GLY A 20 -1.06 6.37 -9.97
CA GLY A 20 -1.26 7.62 -10.70
C GLY A 20 -2.72 7.89 -11.07
N ILE A 21 -3.48 6.87 -11.43
CA ILE A 21 -4.93 6.98 -11.71
C ILE A 21 -5.68 7.38 -10.44
N GLY A 22 -5.40 6.72 -9.31
CA GLY A 22 -5.93 7.10 -8.00
C GLY A 22 -5.65 8.57 -7.65
N SER A 23 -4.41 9.00 -7.87
CA SER A 23 -4.01 10.38 -7.67
C SER A 23 -4.74 11.37 -8.58
N LEU A 24 -4.96 11.01 -9.85
CA LEU A 24 -5.73 11.82 -10.78
C LEU A 24 -7.20 11.95 -10.35
N ILE A 25 -7.80 10.86 -9.84
CA ILE A 25 -9.15 10.91 -9.26
C ILE A 25 -9.19 11.89 -8.07
N ALA A 26 -8.20 11.84 -7.18
CA ALA A 26 -8.08 12.78 -6.07
C ALA A 26 -7.87 14.23 -6.54
N TYR A 27 -7.11 14.46 -7.61
CA TYR A 27 -6.90 15.77 -8.21
C TYR A 27 -8.20 16.41 -8.72
N LEU A 28 -9.09 15.58 -9.28
CA LEU A 28 -10.39 16.02 -9.83
C LEU A 28 -11.44 16.24 -8.73
N ILE A 29 -11.40 15.45 -7.65
CA ILE A 29 -12.31 15.60 -6.51
C ILE A 29 -11.89 16.81 -5.66
N ARG A 30 -12.79 17.79 -5.53
CA ARG A 30 -12.44 19.13 -5.00
C ARG A 30 -11.82 19.11 -3.60
N VAL A 31 -12.31 18.24 -2.71
CA VAL A 31 -11.77 17.90 -1.38
C VAL A 31 -12.43 16.58 -0.91
N PRO A 32 -11.72 15.44 -0.83
CA PRO A 32 -12.33 14.20 -0.30
C PRO A 32 -12.62 14.34 1.20
N LYS A 33 -13.81 13.90 1.60
CA LYS A 33 -14.20 13.84 3.02
C LYS A 33 -13.36 12.79 3.75
N TYR A 34 -13.03 13.04 5.02
CA TYR A 34 -12.29 12.08 5.85
C TYR A 34 -12.95 10.71 5.93
N SER A 35 -14.29 10.65 5.94
CA SER A 35 -15.04 9.40 5.85
C SER A 35 -14.72 8.58 4.60
N TYR A 36 -14.51 9.23 3.45
CA TYR A 36 -14.13 8.52 2.23
C TYR A 36 -12.70 8.02 2.30
N LEU A 37 -11.80 8.73 2.96
CA LEU A 37 -10.42 8.26 3.16
C LEU A 37 -10.36 7.04 4.06
N ALA A 38 -11.10 7.05 5.16
CA ALA A 38 -11.23 5.89 6.04
C ALA A 38 -11.75 4.66 5.30
N LEU A 39 -12.77 4.85 4.46
CA LEU A 39 -13.32 3.78 3.63
C LEU A 39 -12.31 3.26 2.59
N MET A 40 -11.60 4.16 1.88
CA MET A 40 -10.62 3.79 0.86
C MET A 40 -9.36 3.13 1.45
N LEU A 41 -8.89 3.59 2.60
CA LEU A 41 -7.80 2.96 3.35
C LEU A 41 -8.20 1.58 3.87
N GLY A 42 -9.39 1.47 4.49
CA GLY A 42 -9.93 0.18 4.89
C GLY A 42 -10.05 -0.78 3.70
N PHE A 43 -10.54 -0.29 2.56
CA PHE A 43 -10.62 -1.05 1.32
C PHE A 43 -9.24 -1.54 0.86
N SER A 44 -8.23 -0.66 0.81
CA SER A 44 -6.85 -1.02 0.45
C SER A 44 -6.29 -2.09 1.38
N ALA A 45 -6.39 -1.92 2.70
CA ALA A 45 -5.96 -2.92 3.68
C ALA A 45 -6.67 -4.27 3.50
N GLY A 46 -7.98 -4.24 3.22
CA GLY A 46 -8.76 -5.44 2.95
C GLY A 46 -8.29 -6.19 1.69
N VAL A 47 -8.02 -5.46 0.60
CA VAL A 47 -7.47 -6.05 -0.64
C VAL A 47 -6.10 -6.68 -0.37
N MET A 48 -5.18 -5.93 0.26
CA MET A 48 -3.81 -6.37 0.53
C MET A 48 -3.76 -7.59 1.46
N VAL A 49 -4.55 -7.61 2.52
CA VAL A 49 -4.63 -8.78 3.43
C VAL A 49 -5.21 -9.98 2.69
N TYR A 50 -6.28 -9.80 1.91
CA TYR A 50 -6.92 -10.91 1.20
C TYR A 50 -5.97 -11.56 0.19
N ILE A 51 -5.42 -10.77 -0.75
CA ILE A 51 -4.50 -11.29 -1.78
C ILE A 51 -3.26 -11.94 -1.17
N SER A 52 -2.74 -11.39 -0.07
CA SER A 52 -1.56 -11.95 0.60
C SER A 52 -1.78 -13.37 1.09
N PHE A 53 -2.94 -13.65 1.68
CA PHE A 53 -3.25 -14.99 2.21
C PHE A 53 -3.77 -15.94 1.15
N THR A 54 -4.63 -15.48 0.24
CA THR A 54 -5.28 -16.37 -0.73
C THR A 54 -4.38 -16.68 -1.92
N GLU A 55 -3.75 -15.66 -2.48
CA GLU A 55 -2.99 -15.79 -3.73
C GLU A 55 -1.50 -15.93 -3.42
N LEU A 56 -0.86 -14.91 -2.87
CA LEU A 56 0.61 -14.87 -2.76
C LEU A 56 1.17 -16.00 -1.88
N LEU A 57 0.67 -16.13 -0.65
CA LEU A 57 1.08 -17.20 0.25
C LEU A 57 0.58 -18.57 -0.24
N GLY A 58 -0.63 -18.63 -0.81
CA GLY A 58 -1.20 -19.85 -1.38
C GLY A 58 -0.32 -20.43 -2.50
N THR A 59 -0.04 -19.65 -3.53
CA THR A 59 0.85 -20.01 -4.64
C THR A 59 2.26 -20.33 -4.14
N ALA A 60 2.76 -19.61 -3.13
CA ALA A 60 4.06 -19.92 -2.55
C ALA A 60 4.09 -21.30 -1.87
N ILE A 61 3.05 -21.67 -1.13
CA ILE A 61 2.92 -22.98 -0.48
C ILE A 61 2.92 -24.09 -1.53
N GLU A 62 2.23 -23.90 -2.65
CA GLU A 62 2.24 -24.88 -3.76
C GLU A 62 3.63 -25.02 -4.39
N GLY A 63 4.36 -23.92 -4.53
CA GLY A 63 5.67 -23.91 -5.19
C GLY A 63 6.85 -24.40 -4.34
N VAL A 64 6.88 -24.11 -3.03
CA VAL A 64 8.03 -24.43 -2.15
C VAL A 64 7.66 -25.22 -0.89
N GLY A 65 6.39 -25.55 -0.72
CA GLY A 65 5.86 -26.28 0.44
C GLY A 65 5.57 -25.37 1.63
N PHE A 66 4.69 -25.85 2.51
CA PHE A 66 4.16 -25.10 3.65
C PHE A 66 5.24 -24.45 4.53
N VAL A 67 6.26 -25.23 4.93
CA VAL A 67 7.30 -24.76 5.86
C VAL A 67 8.13 -23.64 5.23
N THR A 68 8.65 -23.84 4.02
CA THR A 68 9.50 -22.86 3.34
C THR A 68 8.75 -21.56 3.08
N ALA A 69 7.50 -21.64 2.61
CA ALA A 69 6.66 -20.48 2.34
C ALA A 69 6.39 -19.68 3.63
N ASN A 70 6.02 -20.34 4.74
CA ASN A 70 5.78 -19.64 6.00
C ASN A 70 7.06 -19.00 6.57
N ILE A 71 8.22 -19.65 6.45
CA ILE A 71 9.49 -19.03 6.83
C ILE A 71 9.72 -17.75 6.03
N ALA A 72 9.60 -17.80 4.69
CA ALA A 72 9.77 -16.62 3.85
C ALA A 72 8.77 -15.51 4.19
N PHE A 73 7.51 -15.86 4.46
CA PHE A 73 6.47 -14.93 4.90
C PHE A 73 6.84 -14.20 6.20
N PHE A 74 7.23 -14.93 7.25
CA PHE A 74 7.62 -14.31 8.51
C PHE A 74 8.96 -13.57 8.43
N VAL A 75 9.87 -13.98 7.54
CA VAL A 75 11.07 -13.19 7.20
C VAL A 75 10.68 -11.86 6.56
N GLY A 76 9.67 -11.84 5.69
CA GLY A 76 9.09 -10.62 5.11
C GLY A 76 8.58 -9.68 6.19
N ILE A 77 7.73 -10.19 7.09
CA ILE A 77 7.23 -9.44 8.27
C ILE A 77 8.38 -8.89 9.10
N LEU A 78 9.35 -9.73 9.46
CA LEU A 78 10.47 -9.32 10.31
C LEU A 78 11.31 -8.24 9.64
N LEU A 79 11.61 -8.38 8.34
CA LEU A 79 12.43 -7.40 7.63
C LEU A 79 11.74 -6.04 7.61
N ILE A 80 10.46 -5.98 7.24
CA ILE A 80 9.76 -4.69 7.17
C ILE A 80 9.56 -4.10 8.57
N ALA A 81 9.31 -4.92 9.60
CA ALA A 81 9.26 -4.45 10.98
C ALA A 81 10.61 -3.87 11.43
N VAL A 82 11.73 -4.47 11.04
CA VAL A 82 13.06 -3.92 11.33
C VAL A 82 13.29 -2.61 10.58
N ILE A 83 12.89 -2.53 9.30
CA ILE A 83 12.99 -1.28 8.52
C ILE A 83 12.14 -0.19 9.17
N ASP A 84 10.90 -0.50 9.55
CA ASP A 84 9.96 0.43 10.18
C ASP A 84 10.49 0.95 11.52
N VAL A 85 11.10 0.09 12.35
CA VAL A 85 11.76 0.52 13.60
C VAL A 85 13.02 1.35 13.35
N LEU A 86 13.78 1.08 12.29
CA LEU A 86 15.02 1.77 11.96
C LEU A 86 14.81 3.11 11.27
N VAL A 87 13.76 3.23 10.46
CA VAL A 87 13.36 4.48 9.82
C VAL A 87 12.52 5.24 10.85
N PRO A 88 13.00 6.36 11.41
CA PRO A 88 12.24 7.09 12.42
C PRO A 88 10.99 7.69 11.78
N HIS A 89 9.91 6.93 11.74
CA HIS A 89 8.59 7.42 11.44
C HIS A 89 8.11 8.10 12.72
N GLU A 90 8.45 9.39 12.85
CA GLU A 90 7.68 10.26 13.73
C GLU A 90 6.25 10.28 13.18
N TYR A 91 5.42 9.34 13.62
CA TYR A 91 4.03 9.66 13.89
C TYR A 91 4.10 10.77 14.93
N GLU A 92 4.14 12.03 14.49
CA GLU A 92 4.19 13.21 15.34
C GLU A 92 2.94 13.25 16.22
N GLU A 93 2.91 12.45 17.28
CA GLU A 93 1.83 12.40 18.26
C GLU A 93 2.31 12.61 19.71
N GLU A 94 3.61 12.66 19.99
CA GLU A 94 4.07 12.82 21.38
C GLU A 94 4.46 14.26 21.80
N HIS A 95 4.58 15.22 20.88
CA HIS A 95 5.02 16.58 21.22
C HIS A 95 3.90 17.63 21.43
N VAL A 96 2.63 17.28 21.24
CA VAL A 96 1.51 18.22 21.49
C VAL A 96 0.86 18.01 22.86
N ALA A 97 0.96 16.81 23.44
CA ALA A 97 0.37 16.53 24.76
C ALA A 97 1.08 17.26 25.92
N SER A 98 2.35 17.64 25.76
CA SER A 98 3.12 18.34 26.81
C SER A 98 3.16 19.87 26.69
N ALA A 99 2.52 20.47 25.67
CA ALA A 99 2.52 21.94 25.49
C ALA A 99 1.20 22.63 25.87
N GLY A 100 0.21 21.87 26.35
CA GLY A 100 -1.14 22.37 26.67
C GLY A 100 -1.56 22.20 28.13
N SER A 101 -0.63 21.97 29.06
CA SER A 101 -0.94 21.80 30.49
C SER A 101 -1.14 23.13 31.22
N ASP A 102 -1.91 24.06 30.63
CA ASP A 102 -2.46 25.22 31.32
C ASP A 102 -3.65 25.74 30.50
N ILE A 103 -4.85 25.29 30.86
CA ILE A 103 -6.14 26.02 30.89
C ILE A 103 -7.29 24.99 30.92
N GLY A 104 -7.95 24.92 32.08
CA GLY A 104 -9.42 24.87 32.21
C GLY A 104 -10.18 23.65 31.69
N GLU A 105 -10.77 22.92 32.62
CA GLU A 105 -11.82 21.91 32.42
C GLU A 105 -12.89 22.29 31.37
N VAL A 106 -13.17 21.41 30.40
CA VAL A 106 -14.53 21.21 29.86
C VAL A 106 -14.76 19.73 29.53
N LYS A 107 -15.83 19.18 30.11
CA LYS A 107 -16.39 17.84 29.87
C LYS A 107 -16.95 17.68 28.45
N GLN A 108 -16.92 16.43 27.98
CA GLN A 108 -17.88 15.78 27.06
C GLN A 108 -18.02 16.34 25.63
N GLN A 109 -17.63 15.53 24.63
CA GLN A 109 -18.51 14.92 23.62
C GLN A 109 -17.72 14.46 22.39
N GLY A 110 -18.00 13.25 21.93
CA GLY A 110 -17.48 12.72 20.68
C GLY A 110 -17.88 13.59 19.49
N LYS A 111 -16.90 14.26 18.89
CA LYS A 111 -16.94 14.80 17.52
C LYS A 111 -15.50 14.83 16.97
N SER A 112 -15.30 14.09 15.88
CA SER A 112 -14.31 14.34 14.81
C SER A 112 -12.95 14.92 15.21
N GLY A 113 -11.93 14.07 15.37
CA GLY A 113 -10.62 14.51 15.86
C GLY A 113 -9.65 15.07 14.80
N LEU A 114 -9.63 14.56 13.56
CA LEU A 114 -8.54 14.92 12.64
C LEU A 114 -8.76 16.26 11.90
N SER A 115 -9.99 16.66 11.61
CA SER A 115 -10.26 17.94 10.93
C SER A 115 -9.91 19.17 11.77
N SER A 116 -10.07 19.07 13.10
CA SER A 116 -9.66 20.12 14.04
C SER A 116 -8.18 20.03 14.38
N GLN A 117 -7.58 18.83 14.40
CA GLN A 117 -6.13 18.64 14.59
C GLN A 117 -5.30 19.09 13.38
N LEU A 118 -5.63 18.66 12.15
CA LEU A 118 -4.94 19.10 10.92
C LEU A 118 -5.08 20.60 10.66
N ALA A 119 -6.21 21.21 11.05
CA ALA A 119 -6.42 22.65 10.95
C ALA A 119 -5.53 23.47 11.90
N GLY A 120 -4.98 22.85 12.95
CA GLY A 120 -4.02 23.45 13.88
C GLY A 120 -2.57 23.05 13.66
N MET A 121 -2.28 22.06 12.80
CA MET A 121 -0.91 21.59 12.54
C MET A 121 -0.13 22.60 11.68
N PRO A 122 1.14 22.88 12.02
CA PRO A 122 2.02 23.66 11.15
C PRO A 122 2.12 23.02 9.76
N GLN A 123 2.04 23.82 8.69
CA GLN A 123 2.11 23.32 7.31
C GLN A 123 3.37 22.46 7.04
N ALA A 124 4.47 22.75 7.74
CA ALA A 124 5.70 21.97 7.67
C ALA A 124 5.54 20.53 8.19
N SER A 125 4.76 20.33 9.25
CA SER A 125 4.46 19.02 9.85
C SER A 125 3.53 18.20 8.94
N LEU A 126 2.50 18.83 8.36
CA LEU A 126 1.64 18.19 7.35
C LEU A 126 2.41 17.74 6.10
N MET A 127 3.34 18.58 5.63
CA MET A 127 4.19 18.26 4.48
C MET A 127 5.14 17.11 4.80
N ARG A 128 5.73 17.12 6.00
CA ARG A 128 6.59 16.04 6.49
C ARG A 128 5.83 14.72 6.51
N SER A 129 4.65 14.69 7.12
CA SER A 129 3.75 13.52 7.15
C SER A 129 3.40 13.02 5.74
N GLY A 130 2.98 13.91 4.83
CA GLY A 130 2.66 13.53 3.45
C GLY A 130 3.85 12.96 2.66
N ILE A 131 5.05 13.51 2.85
CA ILE A 131 6.28 12.99 2.21
C ILE A 131 6.66 11.62 2.80
N PHE A 132 6.57 11.45 4.11
CA PHE A 132 6.86 10.15 4.75
C PHE A 132 5.89 9.06 4.29
N ILE A 133 4.60 9.38 4.19
CA ILE A 133 3.60 8.46 3.62
C ILE A 133 3.97 8.12 2.17
N ALA A 134 4.34 9.10 1.34
CA ALA A 134 4.75 8.83 -0.03
C ALA A 134 6.02 7.96 -0.13
N ILE A 135 6.96 8.11 0.80
CA ILE A 135 8.19 7.29 0.88
C ILE A 135 7.88 5.87 1.36
N GLY A 136 7.12 5.71 2.44
CA GLY A 136 6.69 4.40 2.94
C GLY A 136 5.98 3.61 1.84
N ILE A 137 5.10 4.32 1.12
CA ILE A 137 4.38 3.77 -0.02
C ILE A 137 5.31 3.37 -1.18
N ALA A 138 6.29 4.21 -1.52
CA ALA A 138 7.28 3.84 -2.52
C ALA A 138 8.10 2.60 -2.11
N ILE A 139 8.41 2.45 -0.82
CA ILE A 139 9.13 1.29 -0.28
C ILE A 139 8.29 0.01 -0.40
N HIS A 140 6.97 0.09 -0.22
CA HIS A 140 6.09 -1.08 -0.38
C HIS A 140 5.81 -1.44 -1.83
N ASN A 141 5.72 -0.44 -2.72
CA ASN A 141 5.45 -0.63 -4.15
C ASN A 141 6.63 -1.30 -4.85
N PHE A 142 7.83 -1.17 -4.28
CA PHE A 142 9.02 -1.79 -4.83
C PHE A 142 8.95 -3.34 -4.83
N PRO A 143 8.70 -4.02 -3.69
CA PRO A 143 8.45 -5.47 -3.65
C PRO A 143 7.29 -5.93 -4.55
N GLU A 144 6.22 -5.15 -4.67
CA GLU A 144 5.06 -5.48 -5.52
C GLU A 144 5.43 -5.47 -7.01
N GLY A 145 6.17 -4.46 -7.45
CA GLY A 145 6.66 -4.39 -8.82
C GLY A 145 7.60 -5.54 -9.17
N LEU A 146 8.45 -5.92 -8.22
CA LEU A 146 9.33 -7.09 -8.34
C LEU A 146 8.51 -8.37 -8.57
N VAL A 147 7.53 -8.63 -7.72
CA VAL A 147 6.70 -9.84 -7.76
C VAL A 147 5.80 -9.88 -8.98
N THR A 148 5.18 -8.76 -9.35
CA THR A 148 4.34 -8.65 -10.56
C THR A 148 5.15 -9.02 -11.80
N PHE A 149 6.35 -8.43 -11.92
CA PHE A 149 7.22 -8.69 -13.03
C PHE A 149 7.67 -10.15 -13.08
N CYS A 150 8.20 -10.68 -11.97
CA CYS A 150 8.74 -12.04 -11.97
C CYS A 150 7.64 -13.10 -12.21
N SER A 151 6.43 -12.89 -11.68
CA SER A 151 5.29 -13.78 -11.89
C SER A 151 4.81 -13.78 -13.34
N ALA A 152 4.75 -12.61 -13.98
CA ALA A 152 4.39 -12.51 -15.39
C ALA A 152 5.51 -12.95 -16.35
N ALA A 153 6.78 -12.85 -15.94
CA ALA A 153 7.93 -13.21 -16.78
C ALA A 153 8.22 -14.73 -16.78
N THR A 154 8.04 -15.39 -15.64
CA THR A 154 8.49 -16.78 -15.43
C THR A 154 7.39 -17.75 -14.99
N GLY A 155 6.21 -17.24 -14.69
CA GLY A 155 5.05 -18.03 -14.27
C GLY A 155 4.05 -18.31 -15.38
N ASP A 156 2.89 -18.81 -14.97
CA ASP A 156 1.69 -18.86 -15.81
C ASP A 156 1.28 -17.42 -16.15
N VAL A 157 1.05 -17.14 -17.44
CA VAL A 157 0.56 -15.84 -17.91
C VAL A 157 -0.72 -15.44 -17.17
N GLY A 158 -1.58 -16.42 -16.83
CA GLY A 158 -2.76 -16.21 -16.01
C GLY A 158 -2.44 -15.67 -14.62
N LEU A 159 -1.49 -16.28 -13.91
CA LEU A 159 -1.03 -15.82 -12.60
C LEU A 159 -0.45 -14.40 -12.66
N GLY A 160 0.37 -14.11 -13.68
CA GLY A 160 0.93 -12.77 -13.89
C GLY A 160 -0.14 -11.69 -14.10
N ILE A 161 -1.15 -11.98 -14.92
CA ILE A 161 -2.29 -11.07 -15.14
C ILE A 161 -3.09 -10.91 -13.84
N MET A 162 -3.35 -12.02 -13.14
CA MET A 162 -4.12 -12.02 -11.90
C MET A 162 -3.47 -11.14 -10.83
N ILE A 163 -2.16 -11.33 -10.59
CA ILE A 163 -1.38 -10.52 -9.65
C ILE A 163 -1.36 -9.05 -10.08
N ALA A 164 -1.12 -8.76 -11.37
CA ALA A 164 -1.10 -7.37 -11.86
C ALA A 164 -2.44 -6.65 -11.69
N VAL A 165 -3.56 -7.33 -11.97
CA VAL A 165 -4.91 -6.76 -11.76
C VAL A 165 -5.18 -6.54 -10.28
N ALA A 166 -4.83 -7.51 -9.43
CA ALA A 166 -5.04 -7.41 -8.00
C ALA A 166 -4.26 -6.23 -7.39
N ILE A 167 -3.01 -6.05 -7.81
CA ILE A 167 -2.17 -4.91 -7.40
C ILE A 167 -2.77 -3.60 -7.89
N ALA A 168 -3.16 -3.54 -9.17
CA ALA A 168 -3.79 -2.35 -9.74
C ALA A 168 -5.08 -1.93 -8.98
N VAL A 169 -5.84 -2.89 -8.45
CA VAL A 169 -7.08 -2.61 -7.72
C VAL A 169 -6.83 -1.90 -6.38
N HIS A 170 -5.77 -2.23 -5.63
CA HIS A 170 -5.49 -1.54 -4.36
C HIS A 170 -4.67 -0.25 -4.52
N ASN A 171 -3.86 -0.18 -5.57
CA ASN A 171 -3.07 1.00 -5.91
C ASN A 171 -3.93 2.24 -6.23
N ILE A 172 -5.13 2.06 -6.79
CA ILE A 172 -6.05 3.17 -7.03
C ILE A 172 -6.45 3.86 -5.70
N PRO A 173 -7.00 3.17 -4.68
CA PRO A 173 -7.21 3.72 -3.35
C PRO A 173 -5.96 4.37 -2.75
N GLU A 174 -4.80 3.72 -2.87
CA GLU A 174 -3.53 4.20 -2.34
C GLU A 174 -3.13 5.56 -2.94
N GLY A 175 -3.22 5.70 -4.27
CA GLY A 175 -2.93 6.95 -4.95
C GLY A 175 -3.79 8.12 -4.48
N ILE A 176 -5.05 7.85 -4.13
CA ILE A 176 -5.93 8.85 -3.49
C ILE A 176 -5.36 9.23 -2.13
N VAL A 177 -5.05 8.24 -1.29
CA VAL A 177 -4.58 8.42 0.08
C VAL A 177 -3.29 9.23 0.16
N VAL A 178 -2.30 8.95 -0.70
CA VAL A 178 -1.01 9.68 -0.72
C VAL A 178 -1.22 11.16 -1.07
N SER A 179 -2.14 11.41 -2.01
CA SER A 179 -2.36 12.74 -2.57
C SER A 179 -3.01 13.69 -1.56
N VAL A 180 -3.85 13.19 -0.65
CA VAL A 180 -4.64 14.03 0.24
C VAL A 180 -3.84 14.82 1.29
N PRO A 181 -2.97 14.22 2.12
CA PRO A 181 -2.22 14.97 3.13
C PRO A 181 -1.30 16.00 2.46
N ILE A 182 -0.70 15.67 1.31
CA ILE A 182 0.14 16.58 0.54
C ILE A 182 -0.68 17.74 -0.01
N PHE A 183 -1.91 17.49 -0.48
CA PHE A 183 -2.81 18.55 -0.92
C PHE A 183 -3.20 19.48 0.24
N TYR A 184 -3.55 18.94 1.42
CA TYR A 184 -3.86 19.76 2.59
C TYR A 184 -2.65 20.55 3.11
N ALA A 185 -1.44 19.98 3.03
CA ALA A 185 -0.22 20.65 3.43
C ALA A 185 0.17 21.81 2.49
N THR A 186 0.01 21.61 1.18
CA THR A 186 0.58 22.51 0.16
C THR A 186 -0.45 23.41 -0.53
N GLY A 187 -1.74 23.07 -0.46
CA GLY A 187 -2.79 23.65 -1.28
C GLY A 187 -2.64 23.40 -2.79
N ASN A 188 -1.61 22.65 -3.21
CA ASN A 188 -1.24 22.48 -4.61
C ASN A 188 -1.51 21.05 -5.08
N ARG A 189 -2.56 20.91 -5.90
CA ARG A 189 -2.96 19.61 -6.45
C ARG A 189 -1.92 19.00 -7.38
N GLY A 190 -1.17 19.82 -8.10
CA GLY A 190 -0.09 19.34 -8.97
C GLY A 190 1.03 18.70 -8.16
N LYS A 191 1.40 19.30 -7.02
CA LYS A 191 2.38 18.69 -6.09
C LYS A 191 1.87 17.37 -5.53
N ALA A 192 0.64 17.35 -5.00
CA ALA A 192 0.00 16.12 -4.52
C ALA A 192 0.02 15.00 -5.57
N PHE A 193 -0.33 15.35 -6.81
CA PHE A 193 -0.25 14.44 -7.94
C PHE A 193 1.17 13.94 -8.20
N THR A 194 2.15 14.84 -8.27
CA THR A 194 3.53 14.46 -8.54
C THR A 194 4.08 13.50 -7.49
N TYR A 195 3.90 13.77 -6.20
CA TYR A 195 4.41 12.88 -5.15
C TYR A 195 3.76 11.49 -5.19
N SER A 196 2.44 11.42 -5.36
CA SER A 196 1.74 10.14 -5.47
C SER A 196 2.06 9.39 -6.77
N PHE A 197 2.23 10.10 -7.88
CA PHE A 197 2.67 9.49 -9.13
C PHE A 197 4.08 8.92 -9.01
N LEU A 198 5.00 9.68 -8.39
CA LEU A 198 6.37 9.24 -8.14
C LEU A 198 6.44 8.01 -7.22
N SER A 199 5.53 7.86 -6.24
CA SER A 199 5.48 6.66 -5.42
C SER A 199 5.03 5.43 -6.22
N GLY A 200 4.13 5.59 -7.18
CA GLY A 200 3.74 4.51 -8.11
C GLY A 200 4.83 4.12 -9.12
N ILE A 201 5.80 4.99 -9.41
CA ILE A 201 6.96 4.65 -10.24
C ILE A 201 7.86 3.60 -9.57
N ALA A 202 7.77 3.43 -8.24
CA ALA A 202 8.54 2.43 -7.52
C ALA A 202 8.29 0.99 -8.02
N GLU A 203 7.09 0.69 -8.52
CA GLU A 203 6.77 -0.62 -9.12
C GLU A 203 7.53 -0.88 -10.43
N PRO A 204 7.45 -0.02 -11.47
CA PRO A 204 8.30 -0.15 -12.66
C PRO A 204 9.79 -0.21 -12.34
N VAL A 205 10.25 0.54 -11.33
CA VAL A 205 11.64 0.49 -10.88
C VAL A 205 11.95 -0.87 -10.25
N GLY A 206 11.05 -1.39 -9.42
CA GLY A 206 11.10 -2.75 -8.87
C GLY A 206 11.18 -3.81 -9.95
N ALA A 207 10.39 -3.68 -11.02
CA ALA A 207 10.44 -4.57 -12.19
C ALA A 207 11.79 -4.50 -12.92
N LEU A 208 12.34 -3.31 -13.15
CA LEU A 208 13.62 -3.14 -13.84
C LEU A 208 14.79 -3.71 -13.02
N ILE A 209 14.80 -3.44 -11.71
CA ILE A 209 15.80 -4.02 -10.81
C ILE A 209 15.62 -5.53 -10.71
N GLY A 210 14.38 -6.00 -10.64
CA GLY A 210 14.04 -7.42 -10.69
C GLY A 210 14.54 -8.10 -11.94
N TYR A 211 14.30 -7.50 -13.10
CA TYR A 211 14.86 -7.99 -14.35
C TYR A 211 16.39 -7.99 -14.34
N GLY A 212 17.03 -6.87 -13.97
CA GLY A 212 18.48 -6.73 -14.07
C GLY A 212 19.27 -7.59 -13.08
N ILE A 213 18.76 -7.78 -11.87
CA ILE A 213 19.43 -8.52 -10.80
C ILE A 213 18.95 -9.97 -10.75
N LEU A 214 17.63 -10.20 -10.76
CA LEU A 214 17.08 -11.53 -10.51
C LEU A 214 17.03 -12.39 -11.75
N PHE A 215 16.99 -11.88 -13.00
CA PHE A 215 16.93 -12.76 -14.18
C PHE A 215 18.06 -13.81 -14.21
N LEU A 216 19.24 -13.50 -13.66
CA LEU A 216 20.36 -14.43 -13.56
C LEU A 216 20.20 -15.51 -12.48
N PHE A 217 19.31 -15.30 -11.49
CA PHE A 217 19.13 -16.16 -10.31
C PHE A 217 17.68 -16.63 -10.10
N LEU A 218 16.74 -16.19 -10.94
CA LEU A 218 15.31 -16.41 -10.79
C LEU A 218 14.96 -17.86 -11.09
N THR A 219 14.96 -18.66 -10.03
CA THR A 219 14.45 -20.04 -10.06
C THR A 219 12.98 -20.05 -9.61
N PRO A 220 12.19 -21.07 -10.00
CA PRO A 220 10.81 -21.21 -9.53
C PRO A 220 10.70 -21.17 -8.00
N ARG A 221 11.66 -21.79 -7.30
CA ARG A 221 11.72 -21.76 -5.83
C ARG A 221 11.94 -20.35 -5.28
N LEU A 222 12.83 -19.58 -5.92
CA LEU A 222 13.08 -18.20 -5.51
C LEU A 222 11.83 -17.34 -5.75
N LEU A 223 11.16 -17.48 -6.90
CA LEU A 223 9.90 -16.80 -7.18
C LEU A 223 8.84 -17.08 -6.12
N SER A 224 8.56 -18.35 -5.83
CA SER A 224 7.57 -18.73 -4.82
C SER A 224 7.96 -18.26 -3.41
N SER A 225 9.26 -18.29 -3.07
CA SER A 225 9.72 -17.74 -1.79
C SER A 225 9.56 -16.22 -1.73
N SER A 226 9.82 -15.51 -2.83
CA SER A 226 9.60 -14.07 -2.94
C SER A 226 8.11 -13.70 -2.82
N LEU A 227 7.20 -14.50 -3.41
CA LEU A 227 5.75 -14.31 -3.26
C LEU A 227 5.33 -14.34 -1.78
N ALA A 228 5.74 -15.37 -1.04
CA ALA A 228 5.46 -15.45 0.40
C ALA A 228 6.10 -14.30 1.19
N PHE A 229 7.34 -13.94 0.86
CA PHE A 229 8.04 -12.82 1.49
C PHE A 229 7.29 -11.49 1.29
N VAL A 230 6.83 -11.20 0.07
CA VAL A 230 6.05 -10.00 -0.23
C VAL A 230 4.67 -10.04 0.45
N ALA A 231 4.01 -11.19 0.49
CA ALA A 231 2.79 -11.37 1.26
C ALA A 231 2.97 -11.01 2.75
N GLY A 232 4.11 -11.38 3.34
CA GLY A 232 4.47 -11.00 4.70
C GLY A 232 4.60 -9.49 4.88
N ILE A 233 5.29 -8.83 3.95
CA ILE A 233 5.44 -7.37 3.94
C ILE A 233 4.07 -6.69 3.85
N MET A 234 3.23 -7.10 2.89
CA MET A 234 1.91 -6.50 2.66
C MET A 234 0.99 -6.67 3.88
N VAL A 235 1.01 -7.83 4.55
CA VAL A 235 0.24 -8.05 5.78
C VAL A 235 0.72 -7.13 6.90
N TYR A 236 2.04 -7.00 7.11
CA TYR A 236 2.56 -6.08 8.13
C TYR A 236 2.12 -4.64 7.88
N ILE A 237 2.37 -4.11 6.68
CA ILE A 237 2.03 -2.72 6.31
C ILE A 237 0.53 -2.46 6.42
N SER A 238 -0.29 -3.44 6.01
CA SER A 238 -1.75 -3.33 6.13
C SER A 238 -2.19 -3.16 7.58
N LEU A 239 -1.55 -3.87 8.52
CA LEU A 239 -1.93 -3.88 9.93
C LEU A 239 -1.29 -2.75 10.74
N ASP A 240 -0.05 -2.40 10.44
CA ASP A 240 0.75 -1.45 11.20
C ASP A 240 0.58 -0.01 10.71
N GLU A 241 0.41 0.17 9.39
CA GLU A 241 0.33 1.51 8.80
C GLU A 241 -1.09 1.82 8.30
N ILE A 242 -1.63 1.02 7.38
CA ILE A 242 -2.87 1.37 6.66
C ILE A 242 -4.09 1.30 7.59
N LEU A 243 -4.21 0.24 8.39
CA LEU A 243 -5.36 0.04 9.28
C LEU A 243 -5.43 1.11 10.38
N PRO A 244 -4.34 1.45 11.10
CA PRO A 244 -4.35 2.55 12.06
C PRO A 244 -4.63 3.88 11.39
N LEU A 245 -4.06 4.13 10.20
CA LEU A 245 -4.32 5.35 9.44
C LEU A 245 -5.80 5.46 9.03
N ALA A 246 -6.44 4.36 8.64
CA ALA A 246 -7.88 4.33 8.33
C ALA A 246 -8.73 4.77 9.53
N HIS A 247 -8.40 4.30 10.73
CA HIS A 247 -9.07 4.66 11.98
C HIS A 247 -8.82 6.12 12.38
N ARG A 248 -7.67 6.70 12.04
CA ARG A 248 -7.43 8.14 12.23
C ARG A 248 -8.36 9.01 11.38
N TYR A 249 -8.73 8.53 10.19
CA TYR A 249 -9.58 9.27 9.25
C TYR A 249 -11.09 9.05 9.45
N GLY A 250 -11.53 8.01 10.14
CA GLY A 250 -12.97 7.73 10.25
C GLY A 250 -13.34 6.76 11.36
N GLN A 251 -14.64 6.48 11.45
CA GLN A 251 -15.19 5.61 12.49
C GLN A 251 -14.87 4.14 12.20
N GLU A 252 -14.68 3.35 13.27
CA GLU A 252 -14.34 1.93 13.23
C GLU A 252 -15.23 1.13 12.26
N HIS A 253 -16.56 1.30 12.33
CA HIS A 253 -17.49 0.59 11.45
C HIS A 253 -17.28 0.91 9.97
N LEU A 254 -16.92 2.15 9.63
CA LEU A 254 -16.70 2.53 8.24
C LEU A 254 -15.39 1.93 7.70
N VAL A 255 -14.36 1.86 8.55
CA VAL A 255 -13.10 1.18 8.24
C VAL A 255 -13.35 -0.30 8.02
N LEU A 256 -14.10 -0.96 8.91
CA LEU A 256 -14.47 -2.38 8.79
C LEU A 256 -15.29 -2.68 7.52
N ILE A 257 -16.23 -1.79 7.16
CA ILE A 257 -16.97 -1.89 5.89
C ILE A 257 -16.00 -1.79 4.71
N GLY A 258 -15.03 -0.86 4.77
CA GLY A 258 -13.97 -0.74 3.77
C GLY A 258 -13.21 -2.04 3.61
N ILE A 259 -12.68 -2.60 4.72
CA ILE A 259 -11.95 -3.86 4.73
C ILE A 259 -12.77 -4.99 4.11
N GLY A 260 -14.00 -5.19 4.58
CA GLY A 260 -14.88 -6.23 4.06
C GLY A 260 -15.19 -6.04 2.56
N ALA A 261 -15.41 -4.81 2.10
CA ALA A 261 -15.61 -4.51 0.69
C ALA A 261 -14.36 -4.77 -0.15
N GLY A 262 -13.18 -4.42 0.36
CA GLY A 262 -11.90 -4.71 -0.29
C GLY A 262 -11.65 -6.21 -0.46
N MET A 263 -11.82 -6.97 0.63
CA MET A 263 -11.74 -8.43 0.60
C MET A 263 -12.74 -9.04 -0.38
N LEU A 264 -13.98 -8.55 -0.41
CA LEU A 264 -15.02 -9.03 -1.32
C LEU A 264 -14.69 -8.74 -2.78
N VAL A 265 -14.26 -7.52 -3.10
CA VAL A 265 -13.85 -7.16 -4.47
C VAL A 265 -12.68 -8.02 -4.91
N MET A 266 -11.68 -8.21 -4.04
CA MET A 266 -10.55 -9.07 -4.36
C MET A 266 -10.97 -10.53 -4.58
N ALA A 267 -11.83 -11.08 -3.72
CA ALA A 267 -12.37 -12.42 -3.88
C ALA A 267 -13.08 -12.61 -5.24
N VAL A 268 -13.93 -11.66 -5.62
CA VAL A 268 -14.63 -11.67 -6.91
C VAL A 268 -13.65 -11.53 -8.07
N SER A 269 -12.67 -10.63 -7.96
CA SER A 269 -11.65 -10.43 -8.99
C SER A 269 -10.82 -11.69 -9.22
N LEU A 270 -10.38 -12.38 -8.17
CA LEU A 270 -9.66 -13.65 -8.30
C LEU A 270 -10.55 -14.72 -8.94
N PHE A 271 -11.81 -14.85 -8.50
CA PHE A 271 -12.75 -15.82 -9.08
C PHE A 271 -13.03 -15.59 -10.57
N LEU A 272 -13.08 -14.34 -11.02
CA LEU A 272 -13.29 -14.03 -12.44
C LEU A 272 -12.03 -14.26 -13.31
N LEU A 273 -10.86 -14.37 -12.68
CA LEU A 273 -9.56 -14.52 -13.35
C LEU A 273 -8.98 -15.95 -13.24
N SER A 274 -9.54 -16.81 -12.38
CA SER A 274 -9.23 -18.23 -12.23
C SER A 274 -9.92 -19.10 -13.28
#